data_AF-A0A9N9E3C0-F1
#
_entry.id   AF-A0A9N9E3C0-F1
#
_cell.length_a   1.000
_cell.length_b   1.000
_cell.length_c   1.000
_cell.angle_alpha   90.00
_cell.angle_beta   90.00
_cell.angle_gamma   90.00
#
_symmetry.space_group_name_H-M   'P 1'
#
loop_
_entity.id
_entity.type
_entity.pdbx_description
1 polymer ?
#
loop_
_entity_poly.entity_id
_entity_poly.type
_entity_poly.pdbx_seq_one_letter_code
_entity_poly.pdbx_strand_id
1 'polypeptide(L)'
;ILTENNNTQQFIKQLAEREGVSEEKIKEIIIDSFRKSYCEGENSGAELHFEFDSGLSIYRLYKIVEAINEPEKEITKDNKLLKEGKIKGNNFFLPLDIKNLSISLNQEIKNRLRKDEVREKATEDNPQIILTRSDDLFIRKLLEQEIPQIKAGIIAIHDILRLPGLVSKVIVERGKVAMEKGLRLDPAGTCIGEEGEKAKSVSRLIYPERIDFADWTEDKKKLLPKLLSPVKLIKLNIKKEEE
;
A
#
# COMPACT_ATOMS: atom_id res chain seq x y z
N ILE A 1 1.87 7.26 3.51
CA ILE A 1 3.17 7.24 4.23
C ILE A 1 4.12 8.30 3.65
N LEU A 2 4.37 8.34 2.34
CA LEU A 2 5.29 9.33 1.71
C LEU A 2 4.72 10.76 1.50
N THR A 3 3.47 11.00 1.88
CA THR A 3 2.77 12.27 1.62
C THR A 3 2.69 13.20 2.83
N GLU A 4 3.31 12.83 3.95
CA GLU A 4 3.28 13.61 5.19
C GLU A 4 4.67 14.16 5.55
N ASN A 5 4.71 15.46 5.83
CA ASN A 5 5.92 16.28 5.77
C ASN A 5 7.06 15.83 6.69
N ASN A 6 6.75 15.35 7.90
CA ASN A 6 7.78 14.92 8.85
C ASN A 6 8.16 13.43 8.70
N ASN A 7 7.29 12.62 8.07
CA ASN A 7 7.49 11.18 8.00
C ASN A 7 8.40 10.77 6.85
N THR A 8 8.45 11.54 5.76
CA THR A 8 9.18 11.14 4.54
C THR A 8 10.70 11.22 4.71
N GLN A 9 11.22 12.33 5.24
CA GLN A 9 12.67 12.46 5.49
C GLN A 9 13.14 11.52 6.60
N GLN A 10 12.36 11.39 7.69
CA GLN A 10 12.65 10.42 8.74
C GLN A 10 12.63 8.98 8.21
N PHE A 11 11.70 8.64 7.31
CA PHE A 11 11.63 7.35 6.66
C PHE A 11 12.86 7.09 5.77
N ILE A 12 13.23 8.05 4.92
CA ILE A 12 14.43 7.93 4.07
C ILE A 12 15.68 7.74 4.94
N LYS A 13 15.80 8.50 6.02
CA LYS A 13 16.92 8.39 6.96
C LYS A 13 16.96 7.06 7.70
N GLN A 14 15.83 6.58 8.21
CA GLN A 14 15.75 5.26 8.85
C GLN A 14 16.08 4.13 7.88
N LEU A 15 15.66 4.26 6.62
CA LEU A 15 15.92 3.28 5.59
C LEU A 15 17.40 3.32 5.16
N ALA A 16 18.01 4.51 5.09
CA ALA A 16 19.44 4.70 4.88
C ALA A 16 20.27 4.02 5.97
N GLU A 17 19.92 4.26 7.23
CA GLU A 17 20.60 3.69 8.40
C GLU A 17 20.44 2.16 8.46
N ARG A 18 19.25 1.64 8.15
CA ARG A 18 18.97 0.18 8.20
C ARG A 18 19.70 -0.59 7.11
N GLU A 19 19.72 -0.05 5.89
CA GLU A 19 20.31 -0.73 4.73
C GLU A 19 21.80 -0.38 4.53
N GLY A 20 22.34 0.57 5.31
CA GLY A 20 23.74 1.01 5.19
C GLY A 20 24.04 1.81 3.92
N VAL A 21 23.04 2.51 3.37
CA VAL A 21 23.13 3.25 2.09
C VAL A 21 22.93 4.74 2.32
N SER A 22 23.52 5.62 1.48
CA SER A 22 23.29 7.06 1.58
C SER A 22 21.83 7.46 1.25
N GLU A 23 21.32 8.49 1.91
CA GLU A 23 19.97 9.03 1.67
C GLU A 23 19.76 9.46 0.22
N GLU A 24 20.80 9.96 -0.44
CA GLU A 24 20.79 10.38 -1.84
C GLU A 24 20.50 9.20 -2.78
N LYS A 25 21.08 8.03 -2.50
CA LYS A 25 20.85 6.82 -3.28
C LYS A 25 19.42 6.31 -3.13
N ILE A 26 18.84 6.44 -1.95
CA ILE A 26 17.43 6.07 -1.71
C ILE A 26 16.49 7.01 -2.47
N LYS A 27 16.79 8.31 -2.49
CA LYS A 27 16.02 9.29 -3.29
C LYS A 27 16.09 8.95 -4.77
N GLU A 28 17.27 8.60 -5.29
CA GLU A 28 17.47 8.16 -6.68
C GLU A 28 16.61 6.93 -7.02
N ILE A 29 16.63 5.89 -6.16
CA ILE A 29 15.83 4.67 -6.34
C ILE A 29 14.32 4.98 -6.38
N ILE A 30 13.85 5.88 -5.52
CA ILE A 30 12.44 6.31 -5.51
C ILE A 30 12.09 7.01 -6.83
N ILE A 31 12.92 7.95 -7.28
CA ILE A 31 12.73 8.69 -8.53
C ILE A 31 12.64 7.75 -9.72
N ASP A 32 13.58 6.81 -9.83
CA ASP A 32 13.65 5.89 -10.97
C ASP A 32 12.47 4.93 -11.00
N SER A 33 12.02 4.47 -9.82
CA SER A 33 10.83 3.62 -9.70
C SER A 33 9.56 4.34 -10.19
N PHE A 34 9.38 5.61 -9.80
CA PHE A 34 8.24 6.40 -10.25
C PHE A 34 8.31 6.76 -11.74
N ARG A 35 9.50 7.11 -12.25
CA ARG A 35 9.68 7.38 -13.69
C ARG A 35 9.36 6.16 -14.53
N LYS A 36 9.90 5.00 -14.16
CA LYS A 36 9.66 3.75 -14.89
C LYS A 36 8.17 3.40 -14.93
N SER A 37 7.45 3.66 -13.85
CA SER A 37 6.01 3.40 -13.81
C SER A 37 5.16 4.44 -14.54
N TYR A 38 5.45 5.72 -14.32
CA TYR A 38 4.56 6.78 -14.79
C TYR A 38 4.79 7.06 -16.26
N CYS A 39 6.03 6.96 -16.75
CA CYS A 39 6.40 7.26 -18.12
C CYS A 39 6.17 6.09 -19.09
N GLU A 40 5.30 5.13 -18.74
CA GLU A 40 4.86 4.03 -19.59
C GLU A 40 3.52 4.34 -20.27
N GLY A 41 3.26 3.75 -21.44
CA GLY A 41 2.00 3.90 -22.18
C GLY A 41 1.71 5.33 -22.67
N GLU A 42 0.52 5.86 -22.33
CA GLU A 42 0.03 7.19 -22.73
C GLU A 42 0.85 8.36 -22.16
N ASN A 43 1.70 8.09 -21.17
CA ASN A 43 2.61 9.06 -20.56
C ASN A 43 4.06 8.88 -20.99
N SER A 44 4.30 8.10 -22.05
CA SER A 44 5.62 7.98 -22.66
C SER A 44 6.18 9.35 -23.03
N GLY A 45 7.39 9.65 -22.55
CA GLY A 45 8.02 10.96 -22.74
C GLY A 45 7.66 12.04 -21.71
N ALA A 46 6.80 11.76 -20.72
CA ALA A 46 6.52 12.69 -19.63
C ALA A 46 7.76 12.93 -18.76
N GLU A 47 8.04 14.18 -18.43
CA GLU A 47 9.12 14.55 -17.54
C GLU A 47 8.59 14.75 -16.11
N LEU A 48 9.25 14.13 -15.13
CA LEU A 48 8.85 14.18 -13.73
C LEU A 48 9.87 14.93 -12.89
N HIS A 49 9.35 15.82 -12.04
CA HIS A 49 10.10 16.55 -11.03
C HIS A 49 9.67 16.10 -9.63
N PHE A 50 10.66 15.86 -8.76
CA PHE A 50 10.46 15.34 -7.41
C PHE A 50 11.01 16.35 -6.40
N GLU A 51 10.17 16.80 -5.48
CA GLU A 51 10.57 17.62 -4.33
C GLU A 51 10.47 16.75 -3.07
N PHE A 52 11.53 16.74 -2.24
CA PHE A 52 11.63 15.96 -0.99
C PHE A 52 11.70 16.84 0.28
N ASP A 53 11.66 18.17 0.12
CA ASP A 53 11.94 19.13 1.20
C ASP A 53 10.87 19.14 2.29
N SER A 54 9.61 18.89 1.92
CA SER A 54 8.46 18.90 2.82
C SER A 54 7.62 17.63 2.71
N GLY A 55 8.17 16.52 2.22
CA GLY A 55 7.42 15.31 1.84
C GLY A 55 7.67 14.94 0.38
N LEU A 56 7.22 13.77 -0.09
CA LEU A 56 7.36 13.41 -1.50
C LEU A 56 6.27 14.10 -2.33
N SER A 57 6.65 15.16 -3.04
CA SER A 57 5.79 15.81 -4.03
C SER A 57 6.30 15.51 -5.43
N ILE A 58 5.42 14.98 -6.28
CA ILE A 58 5.74 14.63 -7.67
C ILE A 58 4.95 15.55 -8.58
N TYR A 59 5.66 16.16 -9.52
CA TYR A 59 5.10 17.05 -10.53
C TYR A 59 5.38 16.50 -11.92
N ARG A 60 4.40 16.56 -12.81
CA ARG A 60 4.66 16.47 -14.24
C ARG A 60 5.11 17.83 -14.75
N LEU A 61 6.23 17.84 -15.44
CA LEU A 61 6.82 19.03 -16.02
C LEU A 61 6.31 19.21 -17.45
N TYR A 62 5.88 20.43 -17.75
CA TYR A 62 5.59 20.88 -19.09
C TYR A 62 6.35 22.16 -19.40
N LYS A 63 6.73 22.35 -20.66
CA LYS A 63 7.24 23.61 -21.18
C LYS A 63 6.09 24.41 -21.77
N ILE A 64 5.94 25.65 -21.33
CA ILE A 64 4.93 26.56 -21.85
C ILE A 64 5.40 27.11 -23.20
N VAL A 65 4.62 26.87 -24.25
CA VAL A 65 4.93 27.25 -25.63
C VAL A 65 3.72 27.90 -26.31
N GLU A 66 3.93 28.54 -27.45
CA GLU A 66 2.85 29.19 -28.23
C GLU A 66 2.17 28.22 -29.20
N ALA A 67 2.93 27.25 -29.73
CA ALA A 67 2.42 26.16 -30.55
C ALA A 67 3.05 24.85 -30.06
N ILE A 68 2.24 23.80 -29.93
CA ILE A 68 2.66 22.49 -29.42
C ILE A 68 3.30 21.68 -30.56
N ASN A 69 4.53 21.25 -30.36
CA ASN A 69 5.22 20.27 -31.19
C ASN A 69 5.32 18.90 -30.50
N GLU A 70 5.56 18.89 -29.17
CA GLU A 70 5.64 17.68 -28.35
C GLU A 70 4.51 17.69 -27.29
N PRO A 71 3.30 17.20 -27.61
CA PRO A 71 2.13 17.29 -26.71
C PRO A 71 2.32 16.60 -25.35
N GLU A 72 3.25 15.65 -25.26
CA GLU A 72 3.63 14.96 -24.03
C GLU A 72 4.46 15.83 -23.05
N LYS A 73 5.13 16.86 -23.55
CA LYS A 73 6.07 17.74 -22.81
C LYS A 73 5.71 19.23 -22.89
N GLU A 74 4.83 19.64 -23.78
CA GLU A 74 4.53 21.04 -24.05
C GLU A 74 3.07 21.39 -23.76
N ILE A 75 2.84 22.62 -23.27
CA ILE A 75 1.50 23.12 -22.96
C ILE A 75 1.34 24.56 -23.46
N THR A 76 0.16 24.90 -23.99
CA THR A 76 -0.13 26.27 -24.43
C THR A 76 -0.45 27.20 -23.26
N LYS A 77 -0.16 28.50 -23.45
CA LYS A 77 -0.48 29.57 -22.49
C LYS A 77 -1.98 29.67 -22.15
N ASP A 78 -2.85 29.24 -23.05
CA ASP A 78 -4.31 29.30 -22.89
C ASP A 78 -4.91 28.04 -22.24
N ASN A 79 -4.07 27.07 -21.87
CA ASN A 79 -4.53 25.79 -21.35
C ASN A 79 -5.10 25.94 -19.93
N LYS A 80 -6.32 25.40 -19.72
CA LYS A 80 -7.04 25.47 -18.44
C LYS A 80 -6.27 24.82 -17.28
N LEU A 81 -5.44 23.82 -17.57
CA LEU A 81 -4.64 23.08 -16.58
C LEU A 81 -3.61 23.98 -15.87
N LEU A 82 -3.22 25.12 -16.45
CA LEU A 82 -2.30 26.06 -15.81
C LEU A 82 -2.79 26.58 -14.46
N LYS A 83 -4.11 26.53 -14.21
CA LYS A 83 -4.73 26.91 -12.93
C LYS A 83 -4.53 25.87 -11.82
N GLU A 84 -4.13 24.65 -12.18
CA GLU A 84 -4.04 23.50 -11.27
C GLU A 84 -2.60 23.21 -10.79
N GLY A 85 -1.62 23.97 -11.27
CA GLY A 85 -0.21 23.75 -10.96
C GLY A 85 0.60 25.02 -10.69
N LYS A 86 1.91 24.86 -10.55
CA LYS A 86 2.84 25.97 -10.30
C LYS A 86 3.56 26.35 -11.59
N ILE A 87 3.72 27.64 -11.86
CA ILE A 87 4.51 28.13 -13.00
C ILE A 87 5.81 28.75 -12.48
N LYS A 88 6.95 28.32 -13.01
CA LYS A 88 8.27 28.95 -12.77
C LYS A 88 8.94 29.21 -14.12
N GLY A 89 9.01 30.47 -14.54
CA GLY A 89 9.53 30.84 -15.86
C GLY A 89 8.70 30.22 -16.98
N ASN A 90 9.35 29.48 -17.88
CA ASN A 90 8.69 28.76 -18.98
C ASN A 90 8.27 27.33 -18.61
N ASN A 91 8.43 26.93 -17.35
CA ASN A 91 8.12 25.58 -16.89
C ASN A 91 6.83 25.59 -16.05
N PHE A 92 5.93 24.68 -16.38
CA PHE A 92 4.71 24.41 -15.66
C PHE A 92 4.82 23.06 -14.93
N PHE A 93 4.53 23.07 -13.64
CA PHE A 93 4.60 21.93 -12.73
C PHE A 93 3.17 21.54 -12.34
N LEU A 94 2.65 20.49 -12.97
CA LEU A 94 1.34 19.94 -12.65
C LEU A 94 1.49 18.92 -11.51
N PRO A 95 0.89 19.14 -10.33
CA PRO A 95 0.97 18.18 -9.23
C PRO A 95 0.29 16.87 -9.62
N LEU A 96 0.99 15.75 -9.40
CA LEU A 96 0.41 14.43 -9.55
C LEU A 96 -0.19 13.98 -8.22
N ASP A 97 -1.44 13.54 -8.26
CA ASP A 97 -2.09 12.97 -7.08
C ASP A 97 -1.63 11.52 -6.88
N ILE A 98 -0.58 11.36 -6.09
CA ILE A 98 0.06 10.08 -5.76
C ILE A 98 -0.90 9.15 -5.01
N LYS A 99 -1.99 9.68 -4.41
CA LYS A 99 -2.98 8.86 -3.69
C LYS A 99 -3.76 7.93 -4.61
N ASN A 100 -3.98 8.33 -5.87
CA ASN A 100 -4.80 7.60 -6.83
C ASN A 100 -4.01 6.72 -7.83
N LEU A 101 -2.68 6.89 -7.91
CA LEU A 101 -1.80 6.15 -8.84
C LEU A 101 -1.49 4.69 -8.44
N SER A 102 -1.94 4.26 -7.26
CA SER A 102 -1.55 2.99 -6.62
C SER A 102 -2.13 1.72 -7.26
N ILE A 103 -3.03 1.82 -8.24
CA ILE A 103 -3.82 0.68 -8.74
C ILE A 103 -3.18 0.05 -9.99
N SER A 104 -2.68 0.84 -10.95
CA SER A 104 -2.16 0.32 -12.23
C SER A 104 -0.73 -0.24 -12.16
N LEU A 105 0.14 0.31 -11.30
CA LEU A 105 1.53 -0.19 -11.13
C LEU A 105 1.62 -1.68 -10.78
N ASN A 106 0.70 -2.13 -9.91
CA ASN A 106 0.80 -3.45 -9.29
C ASN A 106 0.58 -4.60 -10.28
N GLN A 107 -0.19 -4.37 -11.34
CA GLN A 107 -0.50 -5.40 -12.34
C GLN A 107 0.64 -5.54 -13.36
N GLU A 108 1.31 -4.45 -13.72
CA GLU A 108 2.39 -4.46 -14.71
C GLU A 108 3.72 -5.01 -14.14
N ILE A 109 4.03 -4.69 -12.88
CA ILE A 109 5.17 -5.26 -12.15
C ILE A 109 5.07 -6.79 -12.06
N LYS A 110 3.88 -7.32 -11.74
CA LYS A 110 3.65 -8.78 -11.67
C LYS A 110 3.77 -9.48 -13.03
N ASN A 111 3.37 -8.82 -14.11
CA ASN A 111 3.38 -9.40 -15.45
C ASN A 111 4.78 -9.47 -16.07
N ARG A 112 5.68 -8.53 -15.76
CA ARG A 112 7.08 -8.60 -16.21
C ARG A 112 7.91 -9.62 -15.43
N LEU A 113 7.72 -9.73 -14.11
CA LEU A 113 8.44 -10.71 -13.29
C LEU A 113 8.28 -12.16 -13.77
N ARG A 114 7.09 -12.53 -14.26
CA ARG A 114 6.83 -13.87 -14.82
C ARG A 114 7.48 -14.16 -16.18
N LYS A 115 7.85 -13.12 -16.94
CA LYS A 115 8.48 -13.27 -18.25
C LYS A 115 10.00 -13.38 -18.16
N ASP A 116 10.59 -12.79 -17.12
CA ASP A 116 12.04 -12.71 -16.96
C ASP A 116 12.63 -13.88 -16.13
N GLU A 117 11.80 -14.69 -15.44
CA GLU A 117 12.23 -15.91 -14.70
C GLU A 117 12.89 -16.99 -15.59
N VAL A 118 12.75 -16.93 -16.92
CA VAL A 118 13.31 -17.94 -17.84
C VAL A 118 14.71 -17.58 -18.34
N ARG A 119 15.23 -16.37 -18.11
CA ARG A 119 16.56 -15.97 -18.58
C ARG A 119 17.47 -15.50 -17.45
N GLU A 120 18.34 -16.43 -17.04
CA GLU A 120 19.68 -16.18 -16.51
C GLU A 120 19.73 -15.65 -15.07
N LYS A 121 19.89 -16.51 -14.07
CA LYS A 121 21.22 -16.88 -13.54
C LYS A 121 22.29 -15.78 -13.70
N ALA A 122 22.32 -14.81 -12.78
CA ALA A 122 23.54 -14.16 -12.29
C ALA A 122 23.28 -13.34 -11.01
N THR A 123 23.67 -13.91 -9.87
CA THR A 123 24.33 -13.29 -8.69
C THR A 123 24.02 -11.86 -8.21
N GLU A 124 23.60 -11.81 -6.92
CA GLU A 124 24.08 -11.00 -5.78
C GLU A 124 23.97 -9.45 -5.76
N ASP A 125 23.26 -8.97 -4.72
CA ASP A 125 23.30 -7.65 -4.08
C ASP A 125 22.85 -6.40 -4.85
N ASN A 126 21.54 -6.28 -5.06
CA ASN A 126 20.89 -5.00 -5.36
C ASN A 126 19.62 -4.87 -4.49
N PRO A 127 19.55 -3.97 -3.50
CA PRO A 127 18.40 -3.89 -2.60
C PRO A 127 17.17 -3.36 -3.36
N GLN A 128 16.22 -4.26 -3.64
CA GLN A 128 14.97 -3.94 -4.31
C GLN A 128 13.94 -3.47 -3.27
N ILE A 129 13.48 -2.22 -3.38
CA ILE A 129 12.35 -1.73 -2.57
C ILE A 129 11.05 -2.20 -3.23
N ILE A 130 10.52 -3.33 -2.77
CA ILE A 130 9.26 -3.90 -3.25
C ILE A 130 8.11 -3.27 -2.46
N LEU A 131 7.42 -2.29 -3.05
CA LEU A 131 6.20 -1.71 -2.51
C LEU A 131 4.99 -2.54 -2.95
N THR A 132 4.58 -3.49 -2.13
CA THR A 132 3.47 -4.42 -2.41
C THR A 132 2.26 -4.10 -1.55
N ARG A 133 1.15 -3.72 -2.20
CA ARG A 133 -0.16 -3.66 -1.53
C ARG A 133 -0.79 -5.04 -1.35
N SER A 134 -0.20 -6.09 -1.94
CA SER A 134 -0.65 -7.48 -1.81
C SER A 134 -0.07 -8.21 -0.60
N ASP A 135 0.96 -7.66 0.03
CA ASP A 135 1.58 -8.27 1.22
C ASP A 135 0.68 -8.12 2.44
N ASP A 136 0.63 -9.15 3.28
CA ASP A 136 -0.12 -9.13 4.53
C ASP A 136 0.43 -8.10 5.51
N LEU A 137 1.72 -7.76 5.41
CA LEU A 137 2.34 -6.69 6.19
C LEU A 137 1.67 -5.33 5.93
N PHE A 138 1.21 -5.09 4.69
CA PHE A 138 0.48 -3.87 4.34
C PHE A 138 -0.83 -3.77 5.13
N ILE A 139 -1.63 -4.84 5.16
CA ILE A 139 -2.90 -4.87 5.92
C ILE A 139 -2.64 -4.77 7.41
N ARG A 140 -1.63 -5.49 7.93
CA ARG A 140 -1.25 -5.41 9.34
C ARG A 140 -0.95 -3.97 9.76
N LYS A 141 -0.14 -3.25 8.97
CA LYS A 141 0.18 -1.84 9.24
C LYS A 141 -0.99 -0.90 9.05
N LEU A 142 -1.85 -1.15 8.07
CA LEU A 142 -3.07 -0.38 7.88
C LEU A 142 -4.02 -0.51 9.09
N LEU A 143 -4.21 -1.73 9.58
CA LEU A 143 -5.04 -2.02 10.75
C LEU A 143 -4.49 -1.40 12.03
N GLU A 144 -3.17 -1.37 12.21
CA GLU A 144 -2.52 -0.66 13.31
C GLU A 144 -2.79 0.86 13.26
N GLN A 145 -2.96 1.46 12.08
CA GLN A 145 -3.29 2.88 11.98
C GLN A 145 -4.79 3.15 12.16
N GLU A 146 -5.64 2.32 11.56
CA GLU A 146 -7.09 2.53 11.52
C GLU A 146 -7.81 2.07 12.80
N ILE A 147 -7.28 1.06 13.51
CA ILE A 147 -7.92 0.48 14.71
C ILE A 147 -7.03 0.77 15.93
N PRO A 148 -7.38 1.76 16.77
CA PRO A 148 -6.59 2.17 17.93
C PRO A 148 -6.33 1.03 18.93
N GLN A 149 -7.26 0.09 19.06
CA GLN A 149 -7.13 -1.06 19.97
C GLN A 149 -6.02 -2.03 19.53
N ILE A 150 -5.78 -2.17 18.22
CA ILE A 150 -4.66 -2.95 17.68
C ILE A 150 -3.36 -2.19 17.95
N LYS A 151 -3.33 -0.88 17.67
CA LYS A 151 -2.17 -0.01 17.96
C LYS A 151 -1.75 -0.05 19.43
N ALA A 152 -2.73 -0.03 20.33
CA ALA A 152 -2.52 -0.04 21.77
C ALA A 152 -2.17 -1.44 22.32
N GLY A 153 -2.11 -2.48 21.49
CA GLY A 153 -1.82 -3.85 21.92
C GLY A 153 -2.91 -4.48 22.80
N ILE A 154 -4.13 -3.91 22.78
CA ILE A 154 -5.32 -4.46 23.45
C ILE A 154 -5.88 -5.63 22.64
N ILE A 155 -5.75 -5.56 21.32
CA ILE A 155 -6.06 -6.63 20.38
C ILE A 155 -4.78 -6.99 19.62
N ALA A 156 -4.53 -8.28 19.45
CA ALA A 156 -3.44 -8.79 18.63
C ALA A 156 -4.00 -9.40 17.34
N ILE A 157 -3.31 -9.18 16.23
CA ILE A 157 -3.57 -9.91 14.98
C ILE A 157 -2.81 -11.23 15.07
N HIS A 158 -3.56 -12.33 15.12
CA HIS A 158 -3.02 -13.68 15.14
C HIS A 158 -2.54 -14.08 13.74
N ASP A 159 -3.41 -13.94 12.74
CA ASP A 159 -3.12 -14.33 11.36
C ASP A 159 -3.95 -13.52 10.35
N ILE A 160 -3.48 -13.46 9.10
CA ILE A 160 -4.15 -12.76 7.99
C ILE A 160 -4.22 -13.73 6.81
N LEU A 161 -5.42 -14.16 6.47
CA LEU A 161 -5.69 -14.96 5.28
C LEU A 161 -6.22 -14.04 4.18
N ARG A 162 -5.40 -13.74 3.20
CA ARG A 162 -5.70 -12.69 2.22
C ARG A 162 -5.70 -13.17 0.79
N LEU A 163 -6.73 -12.76 0.06
CA LEU A 163 -6.80 -12.74 -1.40
C LEU A 163 -6.83 -11.26 -1.82
N PRO A 164 -5.68 -10.65 -2.12
CA PRO A 164 -5.58 -9.22 -2.37
C PRO A 164 -6.53 -8.75 -3.47
N GLY A 165 -7.27 -7.67 -3.22
CA GLY A 165 -8.26 -7.13 -4.15
C GLY A 165 -9.60 -7.87 -4.16
N LEU A 166 -9.79 -8.90 -3.32
CA LEU A 166 -11.05 -9.65 -3.20
C LEU A 166 -11.53 -9.68 -1.75
N VAL A 167 -10.81 -10.43 -0.90
CA VAL A 167 -11.19 -10.61 0.49
C VAL A 167 -9.96 -10.82 1.37
N SER A 168 -9.95 -10.14 2.51
CA SER A 168 -8.99 -10.28 3.58
C SER A 168 -9.71 -10.75 4.82
N LYS A 169 -9.25 -11.87 5.37
CA LYS A 169 -9.78 -12.42 6.60
C LYS A 169 -8.75 -12.33 7.70
N VAL A 170 -9.07 -11.54 8.71
CA VAL A 170 -8.13 -11.20 9.78
C VAL A 170 -8.55 -11.94 11.03
N ILE A 171 -7.67 -12.81 11.51
CA ILE A 171 -7.86 -13.55 12.75
C ILE A 171 -7.25 -12.72 13.87
N VAL A 172 -8.08 -12.36 14.85
CA VAL A 172 -7.69 -11.51 15.97
C VAL A 172 -7.89 -12.22 17.30
N GLU A 173 -7.10 -11.83 18.29
CA GLU A 173 -7.20 -12.33 19.64
C GLU A 173 -6.97 -11.21 20.65
N ARG A 174 -7.16 -11.52 21.93
CA ARG A 174 -6.85 -10.56 22.99
C ARG A 174 -5.35 -10.27 22.97
N GLY A 175 -4.99 -9.01 22.93
CA GLY A 175 -3.60 -8.59 23.01
C GLY A 175 -3.06 -8.68 24.44
N LYS A 176 -1.74 -8.60 24.57
CA LYS A 176 -1.03 -8.72 25.87
C LYS A 176 -1.55 -7.73 26.90
N VAL A 177 -1.78 -6.48 26.49
CA VAL A 177 -2.28 -5.42 27.39
C VAL A 177 -3.65 -5.78 27.96
N ALA A 178 -4.52 -6.41 27.16
CA ALA A 178 -5.84 -6.86 27.62
C ALA A 178 -5.76 -8.06 28.56
N MET A 179 -4.80 -8.96 28.37
CA MET A 179 -4.59 -10.12 29.25
C MET A 179 -4.05 -9.66 30.62
N GLU A 180 -3.01 -8.84 30.63
CA GLU A 180 -2.37 -8.33 31.85
C GLU A 180 -3.34 -7.50 32.70
N LYS A 181 -4.17 -6.67 32.06
CA LYS A 181 -5.17 -5.84 32.75
C LYS A 181 -6.48 -6.57 33.04
N GLY A 182 -6.62 -7.85 32.68
CA GLY A 182 -7.84 -8.63 32.88
C GLY A 182 -9.06 -8.14 32.09
N LEU A 183 -8.86 -7.35 31.03
CA LEU A 183 -9.94 -6.78 30.21
C LEU A 183 -10.65 -7.87 29.41
N ARG A 184 -11.91 -8.14 29.73
CA ARG A 184 -12.77 -9.02 28.93
C ARG A 184 -13.39 -8.20 27.80
N LEU A 185 -12.93 -8.43 26.58
CA LEU A 185 -13.50 -7.85 25.36
C LEU A 185 -13.63 -8.90 24.28
N ASP A 186 -14.50 -8.62 23.32
CA ASP A 186 -14.63 -9.38 22.08
C ASP A 186 -13.70 -8.80 21.01
N PRO A 187 -12.60 -9.48 20.62
CA PRO A 187 -11.61 -8.93 19.69
C PRO A 187 -12.22 -8.63 18.31
N ALA A 188 -12.93 -9.59 17.70
CA ALA A 188 -13.51 -9.40 16.38
C ALA A 188 -14.58 -8.30 16.40
N GLY A 189 -15.52 -8.33 17.36
CA GLY A 189 -16.55 -7.30 17.50
C GLY A 189 -15.96 -5.89 17.65
N THR A 190 -14.88 -5.74 18.42
CA THR A 190 -14.21 -4.46 18.62
C THR A 190 -13.53 -3.94 17.34
N CYS A 191 -13.00 -4.85 16.51
CA CYS A 191 -12.41 -4.53 15.21
C CYS A 191 -13.45 -4.24 14.13
N ILE A 192 -14.65 -4.82 14.24
CA ILE A 192 -15.79 -4.56 13.34
C ILE A 192 -16.36 -3.16 13.62
N GLY A 193 -16.50 -2.77 14.89
CA GLY A 193 -17.08 -1.49 15.30
C GLY A 193 -18.61 -1.47 15.22
N GLU A 194 -19.22 -0.35 15.59
CA GLU A 194 -20.70 -0.22 15.54
C GLU A 194 -21.17 -0.35 14.09
N GLU A 195 -22.14 -1.23 13.84
CA GLU A 195 -22.65 -1.55 12.49
C GLU A 195 -21.57 -1.87 11.42
N GLY A 196 -20.40 -2.33 11.85
CA GLY A 196 -19.27 -2.63 10.96
C GLY A 196 -18.52 -1.41 10.43
N GLU A 197 -18.67 -0.24 11.05
CA GLU A 197 -18.04 1.02 10.61
C GLU A 197 -16.53 0.91 10.40
N LYS A 198 -15.80 0.25 11.32
CA LYS A 198 -14.33 0.16 11.26
C LYS A 198 -13.89 -0.78 10.15
N ALA A 199 -14.55 -1.93 10.03
CA ALA A 199 -14.32 -2.86 8.93
C ALA A 199 -14.62 -2.20 7.57
N LYS A 200 -15.72 -1.47 7.46
CA LYS A 200 -16.07 -0.69 6.26
C LYS A 200 -15.06 0.42 5.98
N SER A 201 -14.54 1.09 7.00
CA SER A 201 -13.50 2.11 6.86
C SER A 201 -12.22 1.54 6.27
N VAL A 202 -11.70 0.45 6.84
CA VAL A 202 -10.52 -0.26 6.32
C VAL A 202 -10.78 -0.73 4.90
N SER A 203 -11.93 -1.38 4.63
CA SER A 203 -12.29 -1.86 3.29
C SER A 203 -12.31 -0.74 2.24
N ARG A 204 -12.74 0.47 2.58
CA ARG A 204 -12.67 1.64 1.67
C ARG A 204 -11.24 2.04 1.32
N LEU A 205 -10.29 1.90 2.25
CA LEU A 205 -8.86 2.21 2.00
C LEU A 205 -8.18 1.16 1.10
N ILE A 206 -8.71 -0.06 1.05
CA ILE A 206 -8.17 -1.20 0.27
C ILE A 206 -9.08 -1.64 -0.88
N TYR A 207 -10.08 -0.82 -1.25
CA TYR A 207 -11.02 -1.11 -2.32
C TYR A 207 -10.31 -1.64 -3.59
N PRO A 208 -10.80 -2.71 -4.24
CA PRO A 208 -12.11 -3.38 -4.04
C PRO A 208 -12.12 -4.52 -3.00
N GLU A 209 -11.13 -4.59 -2.12
CA GLU A 209 -11.00 -5.69 -1.16
C GLU A 209 -11.94 -5.55 0.04
N ARG A 210 -12.69 -6.63 0.33
CA ARG A 210 -13.47 -6.74 1.56
C ARG A 210 -12.62 -7.20 2.73
N ILE A 211 -12.89 -6.70 3.93
CA ILE A 211 -12.24 -7.18 5.14
C ILE A 211 -13.25 -7.76 6.14
N ASP A 212 -12.93 -8.93 6.67
CA ASP A 212 -13.74 -9.65 7.64
C ASP A 212 -12.87 -10.09 8.82
N PHE A 213 -13.35 -9.89 10.05
CA PHE A 213 -12.64 -10.27 11.27
C PHE A 213 -13.20 -11.57 11.86
N ALA A 214 -12.36 -12.36 12.52
CA ALA A 214 -12.77 -13.54 13.27
C ALA A 214 -11.91 -13.73 14.52
N ASP A 215 -12.52 -14.16 15.62
CA ASP A 215 -11.74 -14.49 16.82
C ASP A 215 -10.97 -15.78 16.63
N TRP A 216 -9.72 -15.73 17.06
CA TRP A 216 -8.89 -16.91 17.18
C TRP A 216 -9.44 -17.89 18.22
N THR A 217 -9.26 -19.19 17.95
CA THR A 217 -9.51 -20.27 18.90
C THR A 217 -8.72 -21.50 18.48
N GLU A 218 -8.20 -22.25 19.45
CA GLU A 218 -7.49 -23.51 19.20
C GLU A 218 -8.42 -24.60 18.63
N ASP A 219 -9.72 -24.51 18.91
CA ASP A 219 -10.70 -25.46 18.40
C ASP A 219 -10.98 -25.22 16.91
N LYS A 220 -10.31 -25.99 16.05
CA LYS A 220 -10.49 -25.96 14.59
C LYS A 220 -11.96 -26.07 14.17
N LYS A 221 -12.80 -26.80 14.92
CA LYS A 221 -14.24 -26.94 14.60
C LYS A 221 -15.00 -25.63 14.76
N LYS A 222 -14.54 -24.74 15.64
CA LYS A 222 -15.10 -23.39 15.86
C LYS A 222 -14.46 -22.35 14.96
N LEU A 223 -13.17 -22.49 14.66
CA LEU A 223 -12.44 -21.55 13.82
C LEU A 223 -12.86 -21.64 12.35
N LEU A 224 -12.90 -22.85 11.77
CA LEU A 224 -13.17 -23.06 10.34
C LEU A 224 -14.49 -22.45 9.84
N PRO A 225 -15.63 -22.60 10.53
CA PRO A 225 -16.87 -21.94 10.13
C PRO A 225 -16.76 -20.41 10.11
N LYS A 226 -16.07 -19.82 11.10
CA LYS A 226 -15.82 -18.37 11.09
C LYS A 226 -14.98 -17.98 9.88
N LEU A 227 -14.01 -18.80 9.50
CA LEU A 227 -13.13 -18.52 8.36
C LEU A 227 -13.80 -18.62 6.98
N LEU A 228 -14.86 -19.41 6.88
CA LEU A 228 -15.59 -19.60 5.62
C LEU A 228 -16.77 -18.63 5.45
N SER A 229 -17.15 -17.91 6.51
CA SER A 229 -18.16 -16.83 6.42
C SER A 229 -17.77 -15.82 5.33
N PRO A 230 -18.70 -15.45 4.41
CA PRO A 230 -20.16 -15.60 4.49
C PRO A 230 -20.74 -16.89 3.89
N VAL A 231 -19.91 -17.85 3.45
CA VAL A 231 -20.38 -19.10 2.83
C VAL A 231 -21.10 -19.96 3.86
N LYS A 232 -22.30 -20.45 3.52
CA LYS A 232 -23.05 -21.40 4.36
C LYS A 232 -22.37 -22.77 4.36
N LEU A 233 -21.90 -23.18 5.52
CA LEU A 233 -21.20 -24.44 5.71
C LEU A 233 -22.23 -25.57 5.93
N ILE A 234 -22.31 -26.53 5.00
CA ILE A 234 -23.29 -27.63 5.04
C ILE A 234 -22.79 -28.81 5.88
N LYS A 235 -21.52 -29.18 5.72
CA LYS A 235 -20.88 -30.27 6.46
C LYS A 235 -19.38 -30.03 6.58
N LEU A 236 -18.83 -30.21 7.77
CA LEU A 236 -17.39 -30.14 8.04
C LEU A 236 -16.91 -31.52 8.51
N ASN A 237 -15.96 -32.11 7.80
CA ASN A 237 -15.35 -33.37 8.19
C ASN A 237 -13.83 -33.18 8.29
N ILE A 238 -13.32 -33.08 9.51
CA ILE A 238 -11.89 -32.87 9.77
C ILE A 238 -11.25 -34.25 9.93
N LYS A 239 -10.45 -34.67 8.95
CA LYS A 239 -9.55 -35.81 9.13
C LYS A 239 -8.39 -35.36 10.02
N LYS A 240 -8.02 -36.17 11.00
CA LYS A 240 -6.71 -36.01 11.65
C LYS A 240 -5.67 -36.47 10.63
N GLU A 241 -4.63 -35.67 10.40
CA GLU A 241 -3.42 -36.21 9.79
C GLU A 241 -2.85 -37.23 10.77
N GLU A 242 -2.64 -38.46 10.27
CA GLU A 242 -1.80 -39.44 10.94
C GLU A 242 -0.36 -38.98 10.70
N GLU A 243 0.39 -38.78 11.78
CA GLU A 243 1.82 -38.41 11.77
C GLU A 243 2.69 -39.48 11.10
#